data_AF-A0A2A3CE37-F1
#
_entry.id   AF-A0A2A3CE37-F1
#
_cell.length_a   1.000
_cell.length_b   1.000
_cell.length_c   1.000
_cell.angle_alpha   90.00
_cell.angle_beta   90.00
_cell.angle_gamma   90.00
#
_symmetry.space_group_name_H-M   'P 1'
#
loop_
_entity.id
_entity.type
_entity.pdbx_description
1 polymer ?
#
loop_
_entity_poly.entity_id
_entity_poly.type
_entity_poly.pdbx_seq_one_letter_code
_entity_poly.pdbx_strand_id
1 'polypeptide(L)' 'MAQTVRFAIFAASAGLAGLAFFVLHSFWTWAGPVLIVVVGSVLAEHAFKKLASHDDKQRDLEDRVRNPPM' A
#
# COMPACT_ATOMS: atom_id res chain seq x y z
N MET A 1 -3.86 22.75 -41.59
CA MET A 1 -3.08 21.60 -41.06
C MET A 1 -2.58 21.81 -39.63
N ALA A 2 -1.88 22.91 -39.30
CA ALA A 2 -1.27 23.09 -37.97
C ALA A 2 -2.27 23.04 -36.79
N GLN A 3 -3.48 23.56 -36.95
CA GLN A 3 -4.51 23.55 -35.90
C GLN A 3 -5.06 22.14 -35.61
N THR A 4 -5.25 21.33 -36.65
CA THR A 4 -5.71 19.92 -36.52
C THR A 4 -4.66 19.08 -35.78
N VAL A 5 -3.38 19.28 -36.09
CA VAL A 5 -2.28 18.59 -35.41
C VAL A 5 -2.20 19.02 -33.94
N ARG A 6 -2.33 20.33 -33.63
CA ARG A 6 -2.37 20.81 -32.25
C ARG A 6 -3.55 20.23 -31.46
N PHE A 7 -4.72 20.13 -32.07
CA PHE A 7 -5.89 19.54 -31.44
C PHE A 7 -5.72 18.03 -31.20
N ALA A 8 -5.12 17.31 -32.17
CA ALA A 8 -4.83 15.89 -32.02
C ALA A 8 -3.83 15.63 -30.88
N ILE A 9 -2.78 16.45 -30.76
CA ILE A 9 -1.82 16.38 -29.64
C ILE A 9 -2.53 16.64 -28.30
N PHE A 10 -3.39 17.65 -28.24
CA PHE A 10 -4.15 17.99 -27.04
C PHE A 10 -5.12 16.88 -26.62
N ALA A 11 -5.83 16.28 -27.58
CA ALA A 11 -6.74 15.16 -27.31
C ALA A 11 -5.97 13.91 -26.85
N ALA A 12 -4.82 13.63 -27.47
CA ALA A 12 -3.97 12.51 -27.09
C ALA A 12 -3.38 12.70 -25.69
N SER A 13 -2.90 13.91 -25.35
CA SER A 13 -2.37 14.19 -24.01
C SER A 13 -3.44 14.15 -22.94
N ALA A 14 -4.63 14.69 -23.20
CA ALA A 14 -5.77 14.61 -22.29
C ALA A 14 -6.21 13.16 -22.06
N GLY A 15 -6.26 12.35 -23.12
CA GLY A 15 -6.54 10.92 -23.04
C GLY A 15 -5.52 10.18 -22.18
N LEU A 16 -4.22 10.39 -22.43
CA LEU A 16 -3.14 9.81 -21.64
C LEU A 16 -3.18 10.23 -20.18
N ALA A 17 -3.46 11.51 -19.89
CA ALA A 17 -3.59 12.01 -18.53
C ALA A 17 -4.77 11.37 -17.78
N GLY A 18 -5.92 11.25 -18.45
CA GLY A 18 -7.09 10.57 -17.88
C GLY A 18 -6.84 9.08 -17.60
N LEU A 19 -6.16 8.39 -18.52
CA LEU A 19 -5.79 6.98 -18.37
C LEU A 19 -4.80 6.78 -17.23
N ALA A 20 -3.77 7.63 -17.14
CA ALA A 20 -2.80 7.61 -16.06
C ALA A 20 -3.47 7.87 -14.70
N PHE A 21 -4.37 8.85 -14.62
CA PHE A 21 -5.13 9.14 -13.42
C PHE A 21 -6.00 7.95 -12.99
N PHE A 22 -6.71 7.33 -13.94
CA PHE A 22 -7.57 6.19 -13.65
C PHE A 22 -6.78 4.96 -13.17
N VAL A 23 -5.67 4.65 -13.83
CA VAL A 23 -4.76 3.55 -13.42
C VAL A 23 -4.19 3.82 -12.04
N LEU A 24 -3.72 5.05 -11.79
CA LEU A 24 -3.15 5.42 -10.50
C LEU A 24 -4.22 5.37 -9.39
N HIS A 25 -5.43 5.86 -9.66
CA HIS A 25 -6.53 5.82 -8.71
C HIS A 25 -6.96 4.39 -8.39
N SER A 26 -7.12 3.55 -9.42
CA SER A 26 -7.43 2.12 -9.28
C SER A 26 -6.34 1.39 -8.49
N PHE A 27 -5.06 1.67 -8.79
CA PHE A 27 -3.94 1.14 -8.04
C PHE A 27 -4.01 1.53 -6.56
N TRP A 28 -4.24 2.81 -6.26
CA TRP A 28 -4.39 3.29 -4.88
C TRP A 28 -5.57 2.69 -4.14
N THR A 29 -6.62 2.30 -4.85
CA THR A 29 -7.80 1.64 -4.25
C THR A 29 -7.42 0.32 -3.60
N TRP A 30 -6.44 -0.40 -4.16
CA TRP A 30 -5.93 -1.67 -3.63
C TRP A 30 -4.66 -1.50 -2.79
N ALA A 31 -3.74 -0.64 -3.24
CA ALA A 31 -2.48 -0.39 -2.57
C ALA A 31 -2.67 0.29 -1.20
N GLY A 32 -3.68 1.16 -1.06
CA GLY A 32 -3.99 1.84 0.20
C GLY A 32 -4.29 0.86 1.34
N PRO A 33 -5.31 -0.01 1.21
CA PRO A 33 -5.62 -1.02 2.21
C PRO A 33 -4.44 -1.95 2.53
N VAL A 34 -3.72 -2.42 1.51
CA VAL A 34 -2.53 -3.27 1.70
C VAL A 34 -1.46 -2.53 2.48
N LEU A 35 -1.18 -1.27 2.13
CA LEU A 35 -0.19 -0.45 2.82
C LEU A 35 -0.59 -0.20 4.27
N ILE A 36 -1.88 0.05 4.55
CA ILE A 36 -2.38 0.21 5.92
C ILE A 36 -2.15 -1.06 6.75
N VAL A 37 -2.48 -2.24 6.20
CA VAL A 37 -2.24 -3.52 6.87
C VAL A 37 -0.75 -3.70 7.15
N VAL A 38 0.11 -3.52 6.14
CA VAL A 38 1.56 -3.71 6.29
C VAL A 38 2.15 -2.74 7.31
N VAL A 39 1.88 -1.43 7.17
CA VAL A 39 2.42 -0.40 8.07
C VAL A 39 1.87 -0.59 9.49
N GLY A 40 0.58 -0.90 9.62
CA GLY A 40 -0.05 -1.18 10.91
C GLY A 40 0.57 -2.37 11.62
N SER A 41 0.78 -3.49 10.92
CA SER A 41 1.43 -4.68 11.47
C SER A 41 2.87 -4.40 11.91
N VAL A 42 3.65 -3.71 11.07
CA VAL A 42 5.04 -3.36 11.40
C VAL A 42 5.10 -2.42 12.61
N LEU A 43 4.22 -1.43 12.66
CA LEU A 43 4.16 -0.49 13.78
C LEU A 43 3.73 -1.17 15.08
N ALA A 44 2.75 -2.07 15.01
CA ALA A 44 2.30 -2.86 16.15
C ALA A 44 3.42 -3.76 16.69
N GLU A 45 4.16 -4.44 15.81
CA GLU A 45 5.31 -5.26 16.21
C GLU A 45 6.41 -4.41 16.84
N HIS A 46 6.70 -3.23 16.29
CA HIS A 46 7.68 -2.30 16.84
C HIS A 46 7.26 -1.80 18.23
N ALA A 47 5.99 -1.40 18.39
CA ALA A 47 5.44 -0.97 19.66
C ALA A 47 5.48 -2.10 20.70
N PHE A 48 5.09 -3.31 20.33
CA PHE A 48 5.16 -4.50 21.19
C PHE A 48 6.59 -4.79 21.63
N LYS A 49 7.56 -4.79 20.72
CA LYS A 49 8.98 -4.97 21.07
C LYS A 49 9.48 -3.93 22.06
N LYS A 50 9.03 -2.68 21.93
CA LYS A 50 9.46 -1.57 22.79
C LYS A 50 8.75 -1.55 24.15
N LEU A 51 7.47 -1.89 24.19
CA LEU A 51 6.60 -1.67 25.35
C LEU A 51 6.24 -2.94 26.13
N ALA A 52 6.29 -4.12 25.50
CA ALA A 52 5.87 -5.36 26.15
C ALA A 52 6.89 -5.83 27.19
N SER A 53 6.36 -6.40 28.27
CA SER A 53 7.14 -7.07 29.32
C SER A 53 7.87 -8.29 28.76
N HIS A 54 8.90 -8.75 29.47
CA HIS A 54 9.65 -9.95 29.09
C HIS A 54 8.75 -11.20 29.06
N ASP A 55 7.81 -11.31 30.01
CA ASP A 55 6.86 -12.44 30.08
C ASP A 55 5.90 -12.47 28.88
N ASP A 56 5.41 -11.30 28.45
CA ASP A 56 4.50 -11.18 27.30
C ASP A 56 5.23 -11.54 25.99
N LYS A 57 6.50 -11.15 25.87
CA LYS A 57 7.35 -11.53 24.72
C LYS A 57 7.61 -13.03 24.69
N GLN A 58 7.84 -13.65 25.85
CA GLN A 58 8.07 -15.09 25.93
C GLN A 58 6.80 -15.86 25.55
N ARG A 59 5.63 -15.42 26.03
CA ARG A 59 4.34 -16.00 25.63
C ARG A 59 4.06 -15.84 24.14
N ASP A 60 4.35 -14.69 23.52
CA ASP A 60 4.22 -14.51 22.07
C ASP A 60 5.13 -15.46 21.29
N LEU A 61 6.37 -15.67 21.77
CA LEU A 61 7.28 -16.65 21.17
C LEU A 61 6.76 -18.08 21.28
N GLU A 62 6.31 -18.47 22.47
CA GLU A 62 5.75 -19.80 22.73
C GLU A 62 4.51 -20.04 21.85
N ASP A 63 3.66 -19.02 21.66
CA ASP A 63 2.49 -19.13 20.81
C ASP A 63 2.86 -19.23 19.33
N ARG A 64 3.83 -18.46 18.83
CA ARG A 64 4.33 -18.60 17.44
C ARG A 64 4.99 -19.94 17.16
N VAL A 65 5.66 -20.54 18.15
CA VAL A 65 6.23 -21.89 18.03
C VAL A 65 5.12 -22.93 17.96
N ARG A 66 4.05 -22.75 18.74
CA ARG A 66 2.91 -23.67 18.79
C ARG A 66 1.98 -23.53 17.57
N ASN A 67 1.80 -22.31 17.10
CA ASN A 67 0.93 -21.91 16.00
C ASN A 67 1.72 -21.04 15.02
N PRO A 68 2.56 -21.66 14.16
CA PRO A 68 3.35 -20.91 13.20
C PRO A 68 2.42 -20.17 12.23
N PRO A 69 2.70 -18.89 11.90
CA PRO A 69 1.96 -18.20 10.87
C PRO A 69 2.17 -18.93 9.54
N MET A 70 1.05 -19.29 8.88
CA MET A 70 1.02 -20.00 7.59
C MET A 70 1.25 -19.04 6.42
#